data_AF-A0A2L2WV56-F1
#
_entry.id   AF-A0A2L2WV56-F1
#
_cell.length_a   1.000
_cell.length_b   1.000
_cell.length_c   1.000
_cell.angle_alpha   90.00
_cell.angle_beta   90.00
_cell.angle_gamma   90.00
#
_symmetry.space_group_name_H-M   'P 1'
#
loop_
_entity.id
_entity.type
_entity.pdbx_description
1 polymer ?
#
loop_
_entity_poly.entity_id
_entity_poly.type
_entity_poly.pdbx_seq_one_letter_code
_entity_poly.pdbx_strand_id
1 'polypeptide(L)'
;MGRNSGGVNNYAKAGTTGIAVNSNGRKLTPKQVAKMTATATGTSSMQHRDMEKQINRAISRYEAVMGVRERHVRIADISGAYGVTYIGPNGSQGIYLSRRHFDTSKRKFEAAYKASNYANGFKNVTNRAAQHTVTHELAHATWTSSYTSPKHKAAGKEIQHLYRQWSKDKRKKGYGSYGKTSVDEFWAEVITKGIHGKSDKYTRRAISIARRFKL
;
A
#
# COMPACT_ATOMS: atom_id res chain seq x y z
N MET A 1 8.96 -15.56 -26.39
CA MET A 1 8.42 -14.37 -25.70
C MET A 1 9.00 -14.32 -24.29
N GLY A 2 9.94 -13.41 -24.05
CA GLY A 2 10.75 -13.37 -22.83
C GLY A 2 9.92 -13.04 -21.59
N ARG A 3 9.95 -13.94 -20.59
CA ARG A 3 9.44 -13.66 -19.25
C ARG A 3 10.28 -12.54 -18.66
N ASN A 4 9.71 -11.35 -18.56
CA ASN A 4 10.31 -10.24 -17.86
C ASN A 4 10.52 -10.69 -16.40
N SER A 5 11.76 -10.98 -16.02
CA SER A 5 12.14 -11.35 -14.66
C SER A 5 11.88 -10.15 -13.78
N GLY A 6 10.69 -10.10 -13.18
CA GLY A 6 10.28 -9.05 -12.25
C GLY A 6 11.40 -8.79 -11.25
N GLY A 7 11.91 -7.56 -11.25
CA GLY A 7 12.98 -7.17 -10.35
C GLY A 7 12.51 -7.40 -8.92
N VAL A 8 13.33 -8.10 -8.13
CA VAL A 8 13.16 -8.10 -6.68
C VAL A 8 13.23 -6.63 -6.25
N ASN A 9 12.28 -6.20 -5.40
CA ASN A 9 12.36 -4.89 -4.81
C ASN A 9 13.72 -4.74 -4.11
N ASN A 10 14.60 -3.91 -4.67
CA ASN A 10 15.84 -3.51 -4.01
C ASN A 10 15.43 -2.53 -2.91
N TYR A 11 14.99 -3.10 -1.78
CA TYR A 11 14.51 -2.34 -0.63
C TYR A 11 15.57 -1.31 -0.22
N ALA A 12 15.16 -0.05 -0.19
CA ALA A 12 16.06 1.03 0.20
C ALA A 12 16.37 0.91 1.69
N LYS A 13 17.59 1.28 2.10
CA LYS A 13 17.85 1.54 3.51
C LYS A 13 16.91 2.63 4.02
N ALA A 14 16.20 2.34 5.11
CA ALA A 14 15.45 3.34 5.87
C ALA A 14 16.32 3.85 7.03
N GLY A 15 15.77 4.73 7.87
CA GLY A 15 16.46 5.16 9.10
C GLY A 15 16.83 3.99 10.02
N THR A 16 17.67 4.26 11.03
CA THR A 16 18.17 3.25 11.98
C THR A 16 17.07 2.61 12.85
N THR A 17 15.92 3.28 12.99
CA THR A 17 14.75 2.77 13.73
C THR A 17 13.69 2.28 12.77
N GLY A 18 13.23 1.04 12.97
CA GLY A 18 12.12 0.48 12.18
C GLY A 18 10.82 1.26 12.39
N ILE A 19 10.07 1.49 11.31
CA ILE A 19 8.81 2.23 11.29
C ILE A 19 7.72 1.27 10.82
N ALA A 20 6.71 1.06 11.67
CA ALA A 20 5.48 0.37 11.30
C ALA A 20 4.34 1.41 11.25
N VAL A 21 3.87 1.76 10.05
CA VAL A 21 2.75 2.66 9.86
C VAL A 21 1.55 1.85 9.40
N ASN A 22 0.41 2.05 10.06
CA ASN A 22 -0.82 1.37 9.68
C ASN A 22 -1.54 2.09 8.53
N SER A 23 -2.54 1.42 7.95
CA SER A 23 -3.35 1.89 6.83
C SER A 23 -4.16 3.17 7.10
N ASN A 24 -4.08 3.70 8.32
CA ASN A 24 -4.72 4.93 8.79
C ASN A 24 -3.69 6.03 9.11
N GLY A 25 -2.39 5.78 8.86
CA GLY A 25 -1.32 6.77 8.93
C GLY A 25 -0.71 6.88 10.31
N ARG A 26 -1.08 5.97 11.22
CA ARG A 26 -0.60 5.96 12.60
C ARG A 26 0.57 4.98 12.75
N LYS A 27 1.64 5.46 13.41
CA LYS A 27 2.74 4.59 13.85
C LYS A 27 2.25 3.63 14.93
N LEU A 28 2.66 2.36 14.84
CA LEU A 28 2.42 1.36 15.88
C LEU A 28 3.35 1.58 17.07
N THR A 29 2.85 1.26 18.27
CA THR A 29 3.70 1.21 19.47
C THR A 29 4.59 -0.04 19.45
N PRO A 30 5.71 -0.08 20.20
CA PRO A 30 6.57 -1.26 20.28
C PRO A 30 5.80 -2.55 20.65
N LYS A 31 4.85 -2.45 21.60
CA LYS A 31 3.98 -3.57 22.00
C LYS A 31 3.10 -4.06 20.84
N GLN A 32 2.58 -3.15 20.03
CA GLN A 32 1.78 -3.49 18.84
C GLN A 32 2.64 -4.14 17.76
N VAL A 33 3.86 -3.64 17.53
CA VAL A 33 4.82 -4.24 16.58
C VAL A 33 5.18 -5.66 17.02
N ALA A 34 5.54 -5.86 18.30
CA ALA A 34 5.89 -7.17 18.83
C ALA A 34 4.74 -8.18 18.70
N LYS A 35 3.50 -7.79 19.00
CA LYS A 35 2.34 -8.66 18.81
C LYS A 35 2.11 -8.99 17.32
N MET A 36 2.21 -7.99 16.45
CA MET A 36 2.03 -8.16 15.01
C MET A 36 3.07 -9.14 14.45
N THR A 37 4.35 -9.01 14.81
CA THR A 37 5.41 -9.90 14.32
C THR A 37 5.28 -11.30 14.89
N ALA A 38 4.99 -11.46 16.19
CA ALA A 38 4.85 -12.76 16.83
C ALA A 38 3.65 -13.59 16.31
N THR A 39 2.59 -12.92 15.86
CA THR A 39 1.37 -13.59 15.37
C THR A 39 1.31 -13.68 13.85
N ALA A 40 2.36 -13.27 13.13
CA ALA A 40 2.34 -13.21 11.68
C ALA A 40 2.39 -14.60 11.03
N THR A 41 1.44 -14.89 10.16
CA THR A 41 1.40 -16.12 9.36
C THR A 41 1.23 -15.80 7.87
N GLY A 42 1.61 -16.74 7.01
CA GLY A 42 1.40 -16.60 5.56
C GLY A 42 -0.09 -16.55 5.21
N THR A 43 -0.44 -15.91 4.09
CA THR A 43 -1.82 -15.86 3.60
C THR A 43 -2.39 -17.25 3.28
N SER A 44 -1.53 -18.24 3.03
CA SER A 44 -1.92 -19.64 2.83
C SER A 44 -2.56 -20.28 4.06
N SER A 45 -2.37 -19.72 5.25
CA SER A 45 -3.00 -20.18 6.49
C SER A 45 -4.40 -19.60 6.71
N MET A 46 -4.93 -18.78 5.80
CA MET A 46 -6.26 -18.20 5.91
C MET A 46 -7.34 -19.26 5.74
N GLN A 47 -8.41 -19.14 6.53
CA GLN A 47 -9.60 -19.98 6.38
C GLN A 47 -10.41 -19.57 5.15
N HIS A 48 -10.49 -18.26 4.87
CA HIS A 48 -11.28 -17.73 3.76
C HIS A 48 -10.50 -17.62 2.44
N ARG A 49 -10.54 -18.70 1.65
CA ARG A 49 -9.82 -18.84 0.37
C ARG A 49 -10.24 -17.82 -0.70
N ASP A 50 -11.47 -17.33 -0.68
CA ASP A 50 -11.93 -16.30 -1.62
C ASP A 50 -11.23 -14.96 -1.40
N MET A 51 -10.97 -14.60 -0.13
CA MET A 51 -10.20 -13.41 0.23
C MET A 51 -8.71 -13.60 0.00
N GLU A 52 -8.15 -14.77 0.32
CA GLU A 52 -6.76 -15.12 -0.02
C GLU A 52 -6.49 -14.91 -1.52
N LYS A 53 -7.41 -15.38 -2.38
CA LYS A 53 -7.35 -15.14 -3.83
C LYS A 53 -7.37 -13.66 -4.18
N GLN A 54 -8.09 -12.80 -3.46
CA GLN A 54 -8.06 -11.35 -3.70
C GLN A 54 -6.72 -10.73 -3.33
N ILE A 55 -6.11 -11.14 -2.21
CA ILE A 55 -4.78 -10.67 -1.80
C ILE A 55 -3.76 -11.03 -2.87
N ASN A 56 -3.73 -12.30 -3.31
CA ASN A 56 -2.80 -12.76 -4.34
C ASN A 56 -3.01 -12.03 -5.68
N ARG A 57 -4.27 -11.79 -6.08
CA ARG A 57 -4.60 -10.99 -7.27
C ARG A 57 -4.14 -9.53 -7.13
N ALA A 58 -4.22 -8.94 -5.95
CA ALA A 58 -3.74 -7.58 -5.70
C ALA A 58 -2.22 -7.52 -5.90
N ILE A 59 -1.47 -8.46 -5.32
CA ILE A 59 -0.02 -8.57 -5.47
C ILE A 59 0.36 -8.73 -6.95
N SER A 60 -0.27 -9.66 -7.67
CA SER A 60 0.02 -9.88 -9.09
C SER A 60 -0.31 -8.67 -9.96
N ARG A 61 -1.40 -7.96 -9.67
CA ARG A 61 -1.77 -6.74 -10.43
C ARG A 61 -0.83 -5.59 -10.12
N TYR A 62 -0.42 -5.45 -8.86
CA TYR A 62 0.60 -4.49 -8.45
C TYR A 62 1.89 -4.72 -9.23
N GLU A 63 2.40 -5.95 -9.23
CA GLU A 63 3.60 -6.32 -9.98
C GLU A 63 3.46 -6.05 -11.48
N ALA A 64 2.34 -6.42 -12.09
CA ALA A 64 2.11 -6.18 -13.52
C ALA A 64 2.11 -4.68 -13.88
N VAL A 65 1.64 -3.82 -12.98
CA VAL A 65 1.58 -2.36 -13.23
C VAL A 65 2.89 -1.69 -12.86
N MET A 66 3.46 -2.00 -11.71
CA MET A 66 4.60 -1.30 -11.11
C MET A 66 5.94 -1.86 -11.56
N GLY A 67 5.98 -3.13 -11.99
CA GLY A 67 7.20 -3.82 -12.44
C GLY A 67 8.06 -4.37 -11.30
N VAL A 68 7.55 -4.31 -10.07
CA VAL A 68 8.22 -4.77 -8.86
C VAL A 68 7.28 -5.61 -7.99
N ARG A 69 7.84 -6.50 -7.18
CA ARG A 69 7.07 -7.38 -6.31
C ARG A 69 7.56 -7.36 -4.87
N GLU A 70 6.66 -7.04 -3.95
CA GLU A 70 6.79 -7.36 -2.53
C GLU A 70 6.16 -8.75 -2.30
N ARG A 71 6.93 -9.67 -1.74
CA ARG A 71 6.54 -11.08 -1.57
C ARG A 71 6.14 -11.41 -0.13
N HIS A 72 6.48 -10.56 0.83
CA HIS A 72 6.23 -10.76 2.24
C HIS A 72 4.89 -10.13 2.65
N VAL A 73 3.79 -10.68 2.13
CA VAL A 73 2.44 -10.33 2.59
C VAL A 73 1.95 -11.41 3.55
N ARG A 74 1.64 -11.00 4.78
CA ARG A 74 1.26 -11.87 5.90
C ARG A 74 -0.07 -11.42 6.50
N ILE A 75 -0.75 -12.31 7.21
CA ILE A 75 -1.82 -11.95 8.14
C ILE A 75 -1.29 -11.96 9.57
N ALA A 76 -1.76 -11.04 10.40
CA ALA A 76 -1.33 -10.91 11.79
C ALA A 76 -2.41 -10.30 12.67
N ASP A 77 -2.24 -10.40 13.99
CA ASP A 77 -3.11 -9.70 14.93
C ASP A 77 -2.70 -8.22 15.03
N ILE A 78 -3.50 -7.37 14.40
CA ILE A 78 -3.30 -5.92 14.35
C ILE A 78 -4.52 -5.23 14.93
N SER A 79 -4.30 -4.25 15.80
CA SER A 79 -5.37 -3.46 16.39
C SER A 79 -5.59 -2.15 15.65
N GLY A 80 -6.86 -1.86 15.32
CA GLY A 80 -7.30 -0.54 14.84
C GLY A 80 -6.94 -0.19 13.40
N ALA A 81 -6.54 -1.15 12.57
CA ALA A 81 -6.23 -0.93 11.16
C ALA A 81 -6.44 -2.18 10.31
N TYR A 82 -6.56 -1.98 8.99
CA TYR A 82 -6.71 -3.05 8.01
C TYR A 82 -5.35 -3.65 7.63
N GLY A 83 -4.32 -2.82 7.50
CA GLY A 83 -2.97 -3.25 7.12
C GLY A 83 -1.90 -2.38 7.77
N VAL A 84 -0.65 -2.88 7.72
CA VAL A 84 0.55 -2.20 8.18
C VAL A 84 1.69 -2.55 7.23
N THR A 85 2.43 -1.54 6.78
CA THR A 85 3.75 -1.74 6.17
C THR A 85 4.80 -1.60 7.25
N TYR A 86 5.63 -2.64 7.43
CA TYR A 86 6.75 -2.58 8.35
C TYR A 86 8.04 -2.32 7.60
N ILE A 87 8.70 -1.22 7.93
CA ILE A 87 9.94 -0.77 7.32
C ILE A 87 11.04 -0.87 8.37
N GLY A 88 12.04 -1.71 8.11
CA GLY A 88 13.23 -1.85 8.95
C GLY A 88 14.41 -1.06 8.39
N PRO A 89 15.59 -1.15 9.03
CA PRO A 89 16.81 -0.47 8.57
C PRO A 89 17.20 -0.83 7.12
N ASN A 90 16.85 -2.05 6.69
CA ASN A 90 17.11 -2.55 5.34
C ASN A 90 15.90 -2.42 4.39
N GLY A 91 14.95 -1.54 4.73
CA GLY A 91 13.73 -1.27 3.95
C GLY A 91 12.55 -2.13 4.36
N SER A 92 11.56 -2.32 3.48
CA SER A 92 10.36 -3.11 3.78
C SER A 92 10.73 -4.51 4.31
N GLN A 93 10.15 -4.87 5.44
CA GLN A 93 10.20 -6.19 6.07
C GLN A 93 8.93 -7.00 5.80
N GLY A 94 7.98 -6.38 5.10
CA GLY A 94 6.72 -6.98 4.68
C GLY A 94 5.50 -6.16 5.06
N ILE A 95 4.38 -6.65 4.56
CA ILE A 95 3.04 -6.11 4.76
C ILE A 95 2.28 -7.08 5.65
N TYR A 96 1.63 -6.54 6.67
CA TYR A 96 0.86 -7.29 7.63
C TYR A 96 -0.58 -6.84 7.53
N LEU A 97 -1.46 -7.76 7.16
CA LEU A 97 -2.90 -7.55 7.05
C LEU A 97 -3.57 -8.02 8.34
N SER A 98 -4.56 -7.28 8.82
CA SER A 98 -5.27 -7.65 10.03
C SER A 98 -6.05 -8.94 9.83
N ARG A 99 -5.70 -10.00 10.56
CA ARG A 99 -6.36 -11.31 10.52
C ARG A 99 -7.87 -11.17 10.76
N ARG A 100 -8.27 -10.36 11.74
CA ARG A 100 -9.68 -10.08 12.06
C ARG A 100 -10.48 -9.57 10.87
N HIS A 101 -9.85 -8.78 9.99
CA HIS A 101 -10.52 -8.20 8.83
C HIS A 101 -10.36 -9.09 7.59
N PHE A 102 -9.15 -9.57 7.32
CA PHE A 102 -8.81 -10.28 6.09
C PHE A 102 -9.09 -11.76 6.12
N ASP A 103 -9.07 -12.43 7.28
CA ASP A 103 -9.54 -13.81 7.38
C ASP A 103 -11.07 -13.83 7.56
N THR A 104 -11.75 -13.24 6.57
CA THR A 104 -13.21 -13.22 6.43
C THR A 104 -13.56 -13.35 4.95
N SER A 105 -14.82 -13.64 4.61
CA SER A 105 -15.23 -13.67 3.21
C SER A 105 -15.07 -12.30 2.53
N LYS A 106 -14.78 -12.30 1.22
CA LYS A 106 -14.67 -11.10 0.39
C LYS A 106 -15.89 -10.19 0.57
N ARG A 107 -17.09 -10.76 0.56
CA ARG A 107 -18.34 -10.01 0.68
C ARG A 107 -18.43 -9.26 2.02
N LYS A 108 -18.13 -9.95 3.12
CA LYS A 108 -18.18 -9.35 4.47
C LYS A 108 -17.16 -8.22 4.61
N PHE A 109 -15.94 -8.46 4.14
CA PHE A 109 -14.91 -7.43 4.10
C PHE A 109 -15.33 -6.21 3.29
N GLU A 110 -15.78 -6.41 2.03
CA GLU A 110 -16.09 -5.28 1.13
C GLU A 110 -17.24 -4.43 1.67
N ALA A 111 -18.25 -5.05 2.28
CA ALA A 111 -19.34 -4.32 2.92
C ALA A 111 -18.82 -3.41 4.05
N ALA A 112 -18.07 -3.98 5.00
CA ALA A 112 -17.50 -3.23 6.11
C ALA A 112 -16.53 -2.13 5.62
N TYR A 113 -15.65 -2.48 4.68
CA TYR A 113 -14.63 -1.59 4.14
C TYR A 113 -15.25 -0.40 3.42
N LYS A 114 -16.25 -0.63 2.56
CA LYS A 114 -16.94 0.45 1.84
C LYS A 114 -17.65 1.39 2.80
N ALA A 115 -18.33 0.85 3.81
CA ALA A 115 -18.99 1.65 4.83
C ALA A 115 -18.01 2.54 5.60
N SER A 116 -16.87 1.98 6.04
CA SER A 116 -15.91 2.72 6.88
C SER A 116 -14.94 3.62 6.11
N ASN A 117 -14.79 3.46 4.78
CA ASN A 117 -13.76 4.16 4.02
C ASN A 117 -14.25 4.89 2.76
N TYR A 118 -15.25 4.35 2.06
CA TYR A 118 -15.70 4.93 0.78
C TYR A 118 -16.90 5.83 0.99
N ALA A 119 -17.89 5.39 1.78
CA ALA A 119 -19.11 6.15 2.03
C ALA A 119 -18.84 7.49 2.74
N ASN A 120 -17.82 7.54 3.61
CA ASN A 120 -17.40 8.75 4.31
C ASN A 120 -16.33 9.58 3.54
N GLY A 121 -16.00 9.18 2.30
CA GLY A 121 -15.01 9.89 1.48
C GLY A 121 -13.58 9.85 2.03
N PHE A 122 -13.25 8.91 2.93
CA PHE A 122 -11.91 8.82 3.51
C PHE A 122 -10.88 8.33 2.49
N LYS A 123 -11.12 7.18 1.85
CA LYS A 123 -10.22 6.56 0.87
C LYS A 123 -10.66 6.82 -0.57
N ASN A 124 -9.76 6.65 -1.52
CA ASN A 124 -10.10 6.68 -2.94
C ASN A 124 -11.06 5.54 -3.29
N VAL A 125 -12.19 5.87 -3.91
CA VAL A 125 -13.14 4.86 -4.39
C VAL A 125 -12.53 4.11 -5.58
N THR A 126 -12.47 2.79 -5.48
CA THR A 126 -11.95 1.89 -6.53
C THR A 126 -12.95 0.79 -6.85
N ASN A 127 -12.76 0.11 -7.99
CA ASN A 127 -13.61 -1.02 -8.38
C ASN A 127 -13.30 -2.30 -7.57
N ARG A 128 -12.28 -2.28 -6.70
CA ARG A 128 -11.78 -3.48 -6.00
C ARG A 128 -11.44 -3.18 -4.53
N ALA A 129 -12.47 -2.94 -3.72
CA ALA A 129 -12.33 -2.65 -2.29
C ALA A 129 -11.49 -3.70 -1.53
N ALA A 130 -11.70 -5.00 -1.79
CA ALA A 130 -10.92 -6.08 -1.16
C ALA A 130 -9.40 -6.02 -1.44
N GLN A 131 -8.99 -5.36 -2.52
CA GLN A 131 -7.58 -5.25 -2.95
C GLN A 131 -6.96 -3.91 -2.56
N HIS A 132 -7.77 -2.95 -2.10
CA HIS A 132 -7.35 -1.57 -1.87
C HIS A 132 -6.25 -1.50 -0.81
N THR A 133 -6.50 -1.99 0.41
CA THR A 133 -5.48 -1.96 1.48
C THR A 133 -4.21 -2.67 1.07
N VAL A 134 -4.29 -3.86 0.45
CA VAL A 134 -3.10 -4.60 0.03
C VAL A 134 -2.25 -3.74 -0.92
N THR A 135 -2.88 -3.09 -1.89
CA THR A 135 -2.21 -2.24 -2.88
C THR A 135 -1.65 -0.96 -2.27
N HIS A 136 -2.37 -0.40 -1.30
CA HIS A 136 -1.96 0.75 -0.53
C HIS A 136 -0.68 0.45 0.27
N GLU A 137 -0.65 -0.66 1.01
CA GLU A 137 0.54 -1.08 1.75
C GLU A 137 1.69 -1.47 0.80
N LEU A 138 1.41 -2.10 -0.34
CA LEU A 138 2.42 -2.37 -1.38
C LEU A 138 3.09 -1.09 -1.89
N ALA A 139 2.32 -0.02 -2.05
CA ALA A 139 2.86 1.28 -2.45
C ALA A 139 3.80 1.87 -1.39
N HIS A 140 3.45 1.76 -0.10
CA HIS A 140 4.34 2.17 1.00
C HIS A 140 5.62 1.32 1.05
N ALA A 141 5.51 0.01 0.81
CA ALA A 141 6.66 -0.90 0.78
C ALA A 141 7.67 -0.50 -0.31
N THR A 142 7.17 -0.03 -1.45
CA THR A 142 8.00 0.43 -2.59
C THR A 142 8.56 1.84 -2.42
N TRP A 143 7.83 2.73 -1.75
CA TRP A 143 8.30 4.08 -1.50
C TRP A 143 7.62 4.71 -0.28
N THR A 144 8.43 5.38 0.52
CA THR A 144 8.04 6.30 1.60
C THR A 144 9.09 7.39 1.67
N SER A 145 8.71 8.55 2.20
CA SER A 145 9.61 9.65 2.54
C SER A 145 10.78 9.25 3.47
N SER A 146 10.67 8.14 4.21
CA SER A 146 11.73 7.65 5.10
C SER A 146 12.89 6.93 4.41
N TYR A 147 12.73 6.56 3.13
CA TYR A 147 13.79 5.88 2.38
C TYR A 147 14.92 6.83 1.97
N THR A 148 16.16 6.44 2.25
CA THR A 148 17.31 7.36 2.19
C THR A 148 18.22 7.19 0.98
N SER A 149 18.05 6.10 0.22
CA SER A 149 18.88 5.86 -0.97
C SER A 149 18.76 7.01 -2.00
N PRO A 150 19.82 7.30 -2.79
CA PRO A 150 19.79 8.38 -3.79
C PRO A 150 18.61 8.27 -4.75
N LYS A 151 18.29 7.05 -5.22
CA LYS A 151 17.16 6.76 -6.11
C LYS A 151 15.81 7.16 -5.50
N HIS A 152 15.56 6.79 -4.24
CA HIS A 152 14.31 7.08 -3.56
C HIS A 152 14.18 8.57 -3.18
N LYS A 153 15.30 9.23 -2.85
CA LYS A 153 15.34 10.69 -2.67
C LYS A 153 15.02 11.43 -3.96
N ALA A 154 15.56 10.99 -5.10
CA ALA A 154 15.27 11.57 -6.41
C ALA A 154 13.78 11.38 -6.79
N ALA A 155 13.25 10.17 -6.62
CA ALA A 155 11.82 9.91 -6.79
C ALA A 155 10.96 10.79 -5.88
N GLY A 156 11.37 10.94 -4.61
CA GLY A 156 10.65 11.75 -3.62
C GLY A 156 10.49 13.21 -4.03
N LYS A 157 11.47 13.81 -4.71
CA LYS A 157 11.33 15.17 -5.26
C LYS A 157 10.18 15.28 -6.26
N GLU A 158 10.05 14.29 -7.14
CA GLU A 158 8.99 14.25 -8.15
C GLU A 158 7.62 13.90 -7.55
N ILE A 159 7.59 12.99 -6.58
CA ILE A 159 6.37 12.64 -5.85
C ILE A 159 5.87 13.86 -5.05
N GLN A 160 6.76 14.60 -4.40
CA GLN A 160 6.42 15.84 -3.69
C GLN A 160 5.91 16.92 -4.64
N HIS A 161 6.46 17.03 -5.85
CA HIS A 161 5.94 17.95 -6.86
C HIS A 161 4.53 17.53 -7.30
N LEU A 162 4.33 16.25 -7.62
CA LEU A 162 3.04 15.71 -8.01
C LEU A 162 1.99 15.90 -6.90
N TYR A 163 2.36 15.66 -5.65
CA TYR A 163 1.50 15.87 -4.48
C TYR A 163 1.03 17.33 -4.38
N ARG A 164 1.93 18.30 -4.56
CA ARG A 164 1.59 19.73 -4.54
C ARG A 164 0.67 20.14 -5.69
N GLN A 165 0.85 19.58 -6.88
CA GLN A 165 -0.05 19.82 -8.00
C GLN A 165 -1.43 19.19 -7.77
N TRP A 166 -1.46 17.98 -7.23
CA TRP A 166 -2.68 17.27 -6.89
C TRP A 166 -3.47 17.98 -5.79
N SER A 167 -2.81 18.43 -4.73
CA SER A 167 -3.47 19.05 -3.58
C SER A 167 -4.19 20.33 -3.97
N LYS A 168 -3.58 21.15 -4.84
CA LYS A 168 -4.13 22.41 -5.35
C LYS A 168 -5.26 22.26 -6.38
N ASP A 169 -5.34 21.13 -7.09
CA ASP A 169 -6.37 20.92 -8.12
C ASP A 169 -7.74 20.65 -7.51
N LYS A 170 -8.65 21.64 -7.55
CA LYS A 170 -10.03 21.50 -7.04
C LYS A 170 -10.95 20.69 -7.96
N ARG A 171 -10.55 20.42 -9.20
CA ARG A 171 -11.34 19.71 -10.22
C ARG A 171 -11.10 18.20 -10.23
N LYS A 172 -10.11 17.70 -9.48
CA LYS A 172 -9.85 16.26 -9.34
C LYS A 172 -11.07 15.53 -8.75
N LYS A 173 -11.35 14.33 -9.26
CA LYS A 173 -12.51 13.50 -8.84
C LYS A 173 -12.07 12.10 -8.44
N GLY A 174 -12.86 11.45 -7.58
CA GLY A 174 -12.61 10.09 -7.11
C GLY A 174 -11.41 9.98 -6.17
N TYR A 175 -11.09 11.07 -5.45
CA TYR A 175 -10.06 11.09 -4.42
C TYR A 175 -10.70 11.29 -3.04
N GLY A 176 -10.30 10.48 -2.07
CA GLY A 176 -10.67 10.62 -0.67
C GLY A 176 -9.83 11.68 0.05
N SER A 177 -10.19 11.97 1.30
CA SER A 177 -9.46 12.92 2.16
C SER A 177 -8.11 12.38 2.63
N TYR A 178 -7.95 11.06 2.72
CA TYR A 178 -6.78 10.43 3.35
C TYR A 178 -5.46 10.73 2.64
N GLY A 179 -5.45 10.78 1.31
CA GLY A 179 -4.24 11.18 0.57
C GLY A 179 -3.78 12.62 0.83
N LYS A 180 -4.53 13.44 1.58
CA LYS A 180 -4.12 14.81 1.96
C LYS A 180 -3.31 14.85 3.26
N THR A 181 -3.24 13.75 4.02
CA THR A 181 -2.61 13.74 5.34
C THR A 181 -1.08 13.82 5.24
N SER A 182 -0.49 13.20 4.23
CA SER A 182 0.94 13.25 3.96
C SER A 182 1.25 12.89 2.50
N VAL A 183 2.49 13.14 2.07
CA VAL A 183 2.98 12.70 0.75
C VAL A 183 3.03 11.18 0.62
N ASP A 184 3.27 10.46 1.73
CA ASP A 184 3.32 9.00 1.76
C ASP A 184 1.92 8.44 1.54
N GLU A 185 0.91 8.96 2.24
CA GLU A 185 -0.48 8.53 2.03
C GLU A 185 -1.02 8.95 0.66
N PHE A 186 -0.62 10.13 0.17
CA PHE A 186 -0.88 10.53 -1.21
C PHE A 186 -0.35 9.49 -2.19
N TRP A 187 0.91 9.09 -2.04
CA TRP A 187 1.55 8.11 -2.92
C TRP A 187 0.79 6.79 -2.92
N ALA A 188 0.48 6.26 -1.74
CA ALA A 188 -0.22 4.99 -1.62
C ALA A 188 -1.64 5.04 -2.19
N GLU A 189 -2.39 6.12 -1.92
CA GLU A 189 -3.75 6.31 -2.45
C GLU A 189 -3.75 6.52 -3.97
N VAL A 190 -2.82 7.30 -4.53
CA VAL A 190 -2.79 7.60 -5.97
C VAL A 190 -2.38 6.37 -6.78
N ILE A 191 -1.43 5.55 -6.29
CA ILE A 191 -1.06 4.27 -6.91
C ILE A 191 -2.24 3.30 -6.85
N THR A 192 -2.89 3.18 -5.69
CA THR A 192 -4.05 2.29 -5.51
C THR A 192 -5.19 2.66 -6.46
N LYS A 193 -5.49 3.94 -6.61
CA LYS A 193 -6.46 4.43 -7.60
C LYS A 193 -6.02 4.16 -9.03
N GLY A 194 -4.73 4.29 -9.35
CA GLY A 194 -4.20 4.00 -10.68
C GLY A 194 -4.33 2.53 -11.08
N ILE A 195 -4.22 1.61 -10.13
CA ILE A 195 -4.28 0.16 -10.38
C ILE A 195 -5.73 -0.36 -10.46
N HIS A 196 -6.63 0.17 -9.61
CA HIS A 196 -7.98 -0.39 -9.39
C HIS A 196 -9.13 0.56 -9.69
N GLY A 197 -8.86 1.84 -9.90
CA GLY A 197 -9.85 2.88 -10.11
C GLY A 197 -9.80 3.50 -11.51
N LYS A 198 -10.54 4.59 -11.69
CA LYS A 198 -10.50 5.37 -12.94
C LYS A 198 -9.17 6.10 -13.05
N SER A 199 -8.44 5.86 -14.13
CA SER A 199 -7.18 6.56 -14.41
C SER A 199 -7.40 8.05 -14.71
N ASP A 200 -6.44 8.87 -14.31
CA ASP A 200 -6.34 10.30 -14.58
C ASP A 200 -4.87 10.74 -14.71
N LYS A 201 -4.64 12.04 -14.92
CA LYS A 201 -3.30 12.60 -15.10
C LYS A 201 -2.35 12.33 -13.91
N TYR A 202 -2.86 12.28 -12.68
CA TYR A 202 -2.06 12.05 -11.48
C TYR A 202 -1.66 10.60 -11.33
N THR A 203 -2.62 9.68 -11.48
CA THR A 203 -2.35 8.24 -11.43
C THR A 203 -1.36 7.80 -12.52
N ARG A 204 -1.50 8.31 -13.75
CA ARG A 204 -0.56 8.03 -14.84
C ARG A 204 0.84 8.55 -14.54
N ARG A 205 0.93 9.78 -14.01
CA ARG A 205 2.24 10.35 -13.63
C ARG A 205 2.88 9.58 -12.48
N ALA A 206 2.12 9.17 -11.47
CA ALA A 206 2.62 8.36 -10.36
C ALA A 206 3.17 7.02 -10.84
N ILE A 207 2.42 6.28 -11.68
CA ILE A 207 2.90 5.01 -12.27
C ILE A 207 4.15 5.23 -13.14
N SER A 208 4.21 6.33 -13.90
CA SER A 208 5.39 6.68 -14.69
C SER A 208 6.62 6.94 -13.81
N ILE A 209 6.47 7.65 -12.70
CA ILE A 209 7.53 7.85 -11.71
C ILE A 209 7.98 6.50 -11.15
N ALA A 210 7.05 5.65 -10.71
CA ALA A 210 7.37 4.34 -10.15
C ALA A 210 8.19 3.47 -11.10
N ARG A 211 7.76 3.35 -12.36
CA ARG A 211 8.47 2.56 -13.37
C ARG A 211 9.87 3.08 -13.66
N ARG A 212 10.03 4.40 -13.80
CA ARG A 212 11.34 5.00 -14.10
C ARG A 212 12.33 4.82 -12.96
N PHE A 213 11.87 4.94 -11.71
CA PHE A 213 12.72 4.74 -10.53
C PHE A 213 12.74 3.29 -10.03
N LYS A 214 12.05 2.36 -10.71
CA LYS A 214 11.90 0.97 -10.27
C LYS A 214 11.52 0.90 -8.79
N LEU A 215 10.48 1.67 -8.43
CA LEU A 215 9.90 1.68 -7.09
C LEU A 215 8.98 0.50 -6.95
#